data_AF-A0AAW5AJV3-F1
#
_entry.id   AF-A0AAW5AJV3-F1
#
_cell.length_a   1.000
_cell.length_b   1.000
_cell.length_c   1.000
_cell.angle_alpha   90.00
_cell.angle_beta   90.00
_cell.angle_gamma   90.00
#
_symmetry.space_group_name_H-M   'P 1'
#
loop_
_entity.id
_entity.type
_entity.pdbx_description
1 polymer ?
#
loop_
_entity_poly.entity_id
_entity_poly.type
_entity_poly.pdbx_seq_one_letter_code
_entity_poly.pdbx_strand_id
1 'polypeptide(L)'
;MSNPLEDPFYYLHNFQQVLDWLGQRYADVLDDEEQRFIAQFSQVPQPAQALLVRMVMRKGVHFRASKLNYVEIGPADQAVQPLLALGWVSEQGLLPLDEVWGQLQKGEALQAFKPWIEQPRGKKSDWLPGLSTRFTEPRTFAQWCPQLDERLYSLAVMDLCDRLRLMFFGNLYQDWSEFVLADLGIYTYEKVEFCAESRGLRHRDDVYGLLFLHQCQQAFEAGEPLEEVLAQIATLSTDNPWLEKRRAKLLFQVGQHCERLAELALAEVIYRDCAYPGARARLIRVLERQEDFAQAMALAQAAQAAPQSAAEQQHLLRVLPRLRRKLGEPALPKPKPQVIQRLDLELPFPEPVASVEFCVQAHLGDDGGPVHYVENTLINSLFGLLCWPAIFAPLPGSFFHPFQRGPVDLHSEDFQQRRAELFAACLDQLHDQRYKTTIRQRYAEKWGTQSPFVFWNVLSETLLEQALDCLPAAHLRHWFDRLLLDIRANRAGMPDLIQFWPAQKTYRMIEVKGPGDRLQDNQLRWLEFCSEHQMPVTVCYVRWAEQGA
;
A
#
# COMPACT_ATOMS: atom_id res chain seq x y z
N MET A 1 -3.41 -8.74 31.53
CA MET A 1 -3.23 -7.33 31.18
C MET A 1 -4.60 -6.83 30.77
N SER A 2 -5.09 -5.74 31.37
CA SER A 2 -6.36 -5.12 30.99
C SER A 2 -6.35 -4.75 29.51
N ASN A 3 -7.47 -4.91 28.82
CA ASN A 3 -7.58 -4.50 27.42
C ASN A 3 -7.34 -2.97 27.38
N PRO A 4 -6.35 -2.45 26.61
CA PRO A 4 -6.08 -1.02 26.58
C PRO A 4 -7.30 -0.16 26.20
N LEU A 5 -8.28 -0.74 25.50
CA LEU A 5 -9.55 -0.08 25.19
C LEU A 5 -10.53 0.05 26.36
N GLU A 6 -10.29 -0.63 27.48
CA GLU A 6 -11.04 -0.41 28.71
C GLU A 6 -10.72 0.97 29.31
N ASP A 7 -9.55 1.54 28.98
CA ASP A 7 -9.25 2.94 29.26
C ASP A 7 -9.97 3.82 28.24
N PRO A 8 -10.94 4.67 28.67
CA PRO A 8 -11.64 5.56 27.76
C PRO A 8 -10.73 6.57 27.05
N PHE A 9 -9.48 6.76 27.50
CA PHE A 9 -8.48 7.66 26.91
C PHE A 9 -7.42 6.94 26.06
N TYR A 10 -7.61 5.69 25.64
CA TYR A 10 -6.63 4.96 24.82
C TYR A 10 -6.10 5.79 23.62
N TYR A 11 -6.98 6.54 22.94
CA TYR A 11 -6.61 7.34 21.78
C TYR A 11 -5.68 8.51 22.13
N LEU A 12 -5.82 9.06 23.34
CA LEU A 12 -4.94 10.12 23.85
C LEU A 12 -3.56 9.54 24.14
N HIS A 13 -3.48 8.39 24.81
CA HIS A 13 -2.21 7.71 25.09
C HIS A 13 -1.45 7.38 23.80
N ASN A 14 -2.18 6.92 22.77
CA ASN A 14 -1.59 6.61 21.46
C ASN A 14 -1.02 7.87 20.78
N PHE A 15 -1.74 8.99 20.85
CA PHE A 15 -1.24 10.27 20.36
C PHE A 15 -0.01 10.75 21.15
N GLN A 16 -0.02 10.63 22.48
CA GLN A 16 1.13 10.97 23.33
C GLN A 16 2.35 10.11 22.99
N GLN A 17 2.17 8.81 22.76
CA GLN A 17 3.26 7.91 22.35
C GLN A 17 3.92 8.34 21.03
N VAL A 18 3.13 8.85 20.08
CA VAL A 18 3.66 9.44 18.84
C VAL A 18 4.48 10.67 19.14
N LEU A 19 3.96 11.60 19.95
CA LEU A 19 4.67 12.83 20.28
C LEU A 19 5.98 12.53 21.01
N ASP A 20 5.97 11.59 21.95
CA ASP A 20 7.16 11.13 22.67
C ASP A 20 8.17 10.49 21.71
N TRP A 21 7.71 9.67 20.76
CA TRP A 21 8.56 9.08 19.75
C TRP A 21 9.25 10.13 18.88
N LEU A 22 8.49 11.11 18.39
CA LEU A 22 9.00 12.21 17.59
C LEU A 22 9.97 13.07 18.41
N GLY A 23 9.61 13.41 19.65
CA GLY A 23 10.44 14.18 20.56
C GLY A 23 11.76 13.47 20.94
N GLN A 24 11.79 12.15 20.99
CA GLN A 24 13.00 11.39 21.30
C GLN A 24 13.91 11.19 20.07
N ARG A 25 13.34 11.01 18.87
CA ARG A 25 14.10 10.57 17.67
C ARG A 25 14.33 11.64 16.63
N TYR A 26 13.48 12.65 16.61
CA TYR A 26 13.48 13.71 15.62
C TYR A 26 13.65 15.08 16.27
N ALA A 27 14.10 15.16 17.53
CA ALA A 27 14.32 16.43 18.23
C ALA A 27 15.16 17.44 17.43
N ASP A 28 16.20 16.97 16.73
CA ASP A 28 17.09 17.77 15.87
C ASP A 28 16.48 18.12 14.50
N VAL A 29 15.35 17.52 14.15
CA VAL A 29 14.63 17.69 12.88
C VAL A 29 13.36 18.53 13.06
N LEU A 30 12.80 18.56 14.27
CA LEU A 30 11.62 19.36 14.62
C LEU A 30 11.99 20.85 14.68
N ASP A 31 11.13 21.70 14.13
CA ASP A 31 11.28 23.15 14.26
C ASP A 31 10.74 23.69 15.59
N ASP A 32 10.95 24.99 15.83
CA ASP A 32 10.54 25.66 17.08
C ASP A 32 9.02 25.58 17.33
N GLU A 33 8.21 25.58 16.27
CA GLU A 33 6.75 25.49 16.38
C GLU A 33 6.33 24.09 16.84
N GLU A 34 6.89 23.06 16.21
CA GLU A 34 6.63 21.65 16.52
C GLU A 34 7.11 21.27 17.92
N GLN A 35 8.32 21.70 18.29
CA GLN A 35 8.87 21.48 19.63
C GLN A 35 8.00 22.17 20.69
N ARG A 36 7.55 23.41 20.43
CA ARG A 36 6.66 24.15 21.33
C ARG A 36 5.31 23.46 21.46
N PHE A 37 4.73 22.98 20.36
CA PHE A 37 3.47 22.23 20.38
C PHE A 37 3.60 20.98 21.26
N ILE A 38 4.63 20.16 21.07
CA ILE A 38 4.87 18.95 21.88
C ILE A 38 5.01 19.30 23.37
N ALA A 39 5.83 20.31 23.69
CA ALA A 39 6.06 20.74 25.06
C ALA A 39 4.76 21.28 25.70
N GLN A 40 4.00 22.11 25.00
CA GLN A 40 2.75 22.68 25.50
C GLN A 40 1.65 21.63 25.64
N PHE A 41 1.58 20.65 24.72
CA PHE A 41 0.53 19.63 24.74
C PHE A 41 0.53 18.86 26.05
N SER A 42 1.72 18.51 26.56
CA SER A 42 1.87 17.84 27.86
C SER A 42 1.41 18.67 29.07
N GLN A 43 1.34 20.00 28.94
CA GLN A 43 0.93 20.92 30.01
C GLN A 43 -0.57 21.24 30.00
N VAL A 44 -1.26 20.97 28.89
CA VAL A 44 -2.69 21.19 28.76
C VAL A 44 -3.46 20.19 29.64
N PRO A 45 -4.58 20.56 30.30
CA PRO A 45 -5.38 19.62 31.08
C PRO A 45 -5.85 18.41 30.24
N GLN A 46 -5.89 17.22 30.85
CA GLN A 46 -6.23 15.97 30.15
C GLN A 46 -7.55 16.04 29.34
N PRO A 47 -8.67 16.63 29.83
CA PRO A 47 -9.88 16.76 29.01
C PRO A 47 -9.68 17.58 27.73
N ALA A 48 -8.84 18.63 27.79
CA ALA A 48 -8.53 19.46 26.64
C ALA A 48 -7.60 18.73 25.65
N GLN A 49 -6.60 17.99 26.15
CA GLN A 49 -5.78 17.12 25.31
C GLN A 49 -6.65 16.09 24.57
N ALA A 50 -7.52 15.39 25.30
CA ALA A 50 -8.42 14.39 24.75
C ALA A 50 -9.37 14.98 23.70
N LEU A 51 -9.94 16.17 23.96
CA LEU A 51 -10.82 16.85 23.01
C LEU A 51 -10.06 17.21 21.72
N LEU A 52 -8.84 17.72 21.82
CA LEU A 52 -8.01 18.01 20.65
C LEU A 52 -7.78 16.75 19.82
N VAL A 53 -7.37 15.66 20.44
CA VAL A 53 -7.11 14.39 19.73
C VAL A 53 -8.38 13.85 19.08
N ARG A 54 -9.54 13.92 19.75
CA ARG A 54 -10.83 13.55 19.15
C ARG A 54 -11.15 14.36 17.90
N MET A 55 -10.85 15.66 17.90
CA MET A 55 -11.06 16.52 16.73
C MET A 55 -10.07 16.15 15.61
N VAL A 56 -8.78 15.99 15.92
CA VAL A 56 -7.72 15.62 14.95
C VAL A 56 -7.98 14.27 14.29
N MET A 57 -8.52 13.29 15.02
CA MET A 57 -8.84 11.96 14.49
C MET A 57 -10.12 11.91 13.63
N ARG A 58 -10.95 12.94 13.68
CA ARG A 58 -12.21 12.96 12.93
C ARG A 58 -12.03 13.62 11.57
N LYS A 59 -12.84 13.21 10.60
CA LYS A 59 -12.84 13.81 9.27
C LYS A 59 -13.28 15.28 9.32
N GLY A 60 -12.49 16.15 8.70
CA GLY A 60 -12.74 17.59 8.59
C GLY A 60 -12.12 18.40 9.72
N VAL A 61 -12.11 19.72 9.58
CA VAL A 61 -11.49 20.63 10.57
C VAL A 61 -12.50 21.49 11.33
N HIS A 62 -13.79 21.47 10.95
CA HIS A 62 -14.85 22.22 11.63
C HIS A 62 -15.82 21.28 12.35
N PHE A 63 -16.11 21.61 13.61
CA PHE A 63 -16.92 20.79 14.50
C PHE A 63 -17.93 21.64 15.25
N ARG A 64 -19.20 21.28 15.13
CA ARG A 64 -20.26 21.86 15.97
C ARG A 64 -20.06 21.43 17.42
N ALA A 65 -20.21 22.36 18.35
CA ALA A 65 -20.08 22.09 19.78
C ALA A 65 -21.05 20.99 20.23
N SER A 66 -22.29 21.02 19.73
CA SER A 66 -23.31 19.98 19.99
C SER A 66 -22.94 18.58 19.50
N LYS A 67 -21.89 18.44 18.69
CA LYS A 67 -21.38 17.16 18.14
C LYS A 67 -20.07 16.70 18.79
N LEU A 68 -19.60 17.39 19.83
CA LEU A 68 -18.40 17.04 20.60
C LEU A 68 -18.78 16.53 22.00
N ASN A 69 -19.69 15.55 22.08
CA ASN A 69 -20.14 14.99 23.35
C ASN A 69 -19.41 13.68 23.65
N TYR A 70 -18.49 13.72 24.62
CA TYR A 70 -17.70 12.57 25.04
C TYR A 70 -17.76 12.46 26.57
N VAL A 71 -18.24 11.32 27.07
CA VAL A 71 -18.48 11.11 28.52
C VAL A 71 -17.19 11.26 29.31
N GLU A 72 -16.08 10.76 28.76
CA GLU A 72 -14.76 10.79 29.39
C GLU A 72 -14.15 12.20 29.44
N ILE A 73 -14.53 13.09 28.53
CA ILE A 73 -14.02 14.48 28.47
C ILE A 73 -14.86 15.41 29.36
N GLY A 74 -16.16 15.12 29.50
CA GLY A 74 -17.10 16.02 30.17
C GLY A 74 -17.53 17.20 29.28
N PRO A 75 -17.87 18.37 29.86
CA PRO A 75 -18.39 19.51 29.10
C PRO A 75 -17.38 20.07 28.08
N ALA A 76 -17.71 19.96 26.79
CA ALA A 76 -16.82 20.36 25.70
C ALA A 76 -16.52 21.86 25.68
N ASP A 77 -17.48 22.69 26.11
CA ASP A 77 -17.34 24.13 26.24
C ASP A 77 -16.29 24.55 27.28
N GLN A 78 -16.06 23.72 28.31
CA GLN A 78 -15.00 23.91 29.29
C GLN A 78 -13.67 23.31 28.81
N ALA A 79 -13.72 22.09 28.27
CA ALA A 79 -12.53 21.38 27.78
C ALA A 79 -11.84 22.10 26.60
N VAL A 80 -12.57 22.87 25.80
CA VAL A 80 -11.99 23.62 24.67
C VAL A 80 -11.27 24.91 25.10
N GLN A 81 -11.53 25.46 26.29
CA GLN A 81 -11.00 26.78 26.69
C GLN A 81 -9.47 26.87 26.65
N PRO A 82 -8.70 25.88 27.15
CA PRO A 82 -7.24 25.91 27.01
C PRO A 82 -6.79 25.88 25.55
N LEU A 83 -7.53 25.16 24.68
CA LEU A 83 -7.22 25.05 23.25
C LEU A 83 -7.48 26.37 22.51
N LEU A 84 -8.54 27.09 22.88
CA LEU A 84 -8.83 28.44 22.38
C LEU A 84 -7.75 29.43 22.82
N ALA A 85 -7.32 29.37 24.09
CA ALA A 85 -6.28 30.25 24.62
C ALA A 85 -4.91 30.04 23.95
N LEU A 86 -4.60 28.81 23.56
CA LEU A 86 -3.39 28.46 22.81
C LEU A 86 -3.52 28.70 21.29
N GLY A 87 -4.71 29.02 20.80
CA GLY A 87 -4.99 29.21 19.37
C GLY A 87 -4.98 27.91 18.56
N TRP A 88 -5.01 26.73 19.19
CA TRP A 88 -5.09 25.44 18.49
C TRP A 88 -6.49 25.14 17.95
N VAL A 89 -7.49 25.73 18.60
CA VAL A 89 -8.88 25.75 18.17
C VAL A 89 -9.30 27.21 18.04
N SER A 90 -10.11 27.52 17.03
CA SER A 90 -10.70 28.84 16.82
C SER A 90 -12.21 28.77 16.69
N GLU A 91 -12.90 29.67 17.36
CA GLU A 91 -14.34 29.94 17.16
C GLU A 91 -14.58 31.13 16.21
N GLN A 92 -13.52 31.90 15.93
CA GLN A 92 -13.59 33.11 15.11
C GLN A 92 -13.02 32.91 13.71
N GLY A 93 -12.83 31.67 13.29
CA GLY A 93 -12.42 31.33 11.93
C GLY A 93 -13.38 31.93 10.91
N LEU A 94 -12.83 32.63 9.92
CA LEU A 94 -13.58 33.12 8.77
C LEU A 94 -13.77 31.97 7.80
N LEU A 95 -15.03 31.65 7.50
CA LEU A 95 -15.41 30.49 6.72
C LEU A 95 -16.04 30.95 5.40
N PRO A 96 -15.58 30.45 4.25
CA PRO A 96 -16.31 30.58 3.00
C PRO A 96 -17.65 29.84 3.10
N LEU A 97 -18.56 30.17 2.18
CA LEU A 97 -19.94 29.67 2.25
C LEU A 97 -20.00 28.14 2.17
N ASP A 98 -19.19 27.51 1.33
CA ASP A 98 -19.14 26.06 1.11
C ASP A 98 -18.73 25.29 2.37
N GLU A 99 -17.77 25.79 3.13
CA GLU A 99 -17.35 25.21 4.42
C GLU A 99 -18.48 25.27 5.45
N VAL A 100 -19.14 26.43 5.61
CA VAL A 100 -20.31 26.55 6.50
C VAL A 100 -21.46 25.69 6.00
N TRP A 101 -21.67 25.65 4.68
CA TRP A 101 -22.70 24.84 4.06
C TRP A 101 -22.54 23.38 4.46
N GLY A 102 -21.31 22.86 4.50
CA GLY A 102 -21.01 21.51 4.99
C GLY A 102 -21.51 21.22 6.41
N GLN A 103 -21.55 22.23 7.29
CA GLN A 103 -21.91 22.09 8.71
C GLN A 103 -23.42 22.22 8.99
N LEU A 104 -24.18 22.78 8.05
CA LEU A 104 -25.62 23.03 8.23
C LEU A 104 -26.47 21.82 7.83
N GLN A 105 -27.54 21.57 8.56
CA GLN A 105 -28.63 20.70 8.09
C GLN A 105 -29.46 21.44 7.03
N LYS A 106 -30.24 20.72 6.23
CA LYS A 106 -31.08 21.32 5.18
C LYS A 106 -32.03 22.40 5.74
N GLY A 107 -32.65 22.13 6.89
CA GLY A 107 -33.57 23.08 7.54
C GLY A 107 -32.85 24.35 8.02
N GLU A 108 -31.68 24.19 8.64
CA GLU A 108 -30.85 25.31 9.11
C GLU A 108 -30.35 26.17 7.95
N ALA A 109 -29.88 25.53 6.86
CA ALA A 109 -29.49 26.23 5.64
C ALA A 109 -30.66 26.99 5.02
N LEU A 110 -31.85 26.39 4.97
CA LEU A 110 -33.04 27.07 4.48
C LEU A 110 -33.43 28.26 5.38
N GLN A 111 -33.30 28.12 6.70
CA GLN A 111 -33.59 29.20 7.65
C GLN A 111 -32.61 30.36 7.50
N ALA A 112 -31.31 30.08 7.38
CA ALA A 112 -30.25 31.08 7.25
C ALA A 112 -30.30 31.82 5.91
N PHE A 113 -30.62 31.12 4.82
CA PHE A 113 -30.53 31.67 3.46
C PHE A 113 -31.88 31.85 2.77
N LYS A 114 -32.99 31.76 3.51
CA LYS A 114 -34.37 31.79 2.97
C LYS A 114 -34.61 32.89 1.92
N PRO A 115 -34.19 34.15 2.12
CA PRO A 115 -34.47 35.23 1.15
C PRO A 115 -33.82 35.03 -0.22
N TRP A 116 -32.82 34.14 -0.31
CA TRP A 116 -32.01 33.90 -1.50
C TRP A 116 -32.23 32.51 -2.12
N ILE A 117 -33.16 31.72 -1.58
CA ILE A 117 -33.50 30.39 -2.09
C ILE A 117 -34.84 30.46 -2.81
N GLU A 118 -34.81 30.37 -4.14
CA GLU A 118 -36.00 30.44 -5.01
C GLU A 118 -36.88 29.20 -4.91
N GLN A 119 -36.28 28.01 -4.70
CA GLN A 119 -36.99 26.74 -4.56
C GLN A 119 -36.76 26.09 -3.19
N PRO A 120 -37.49 26.51 -2.13
CA PRO A 120 -37.35 26.00 -0.76
C PRO A 120 -37.54 24.49 -0.60
N ARG A 121 -38.22 23.84 -1.55
CA ARG A 121 -38.42 22.37 -1.56
C ARG A 121 -37.31 21.60 -2.26
N GLY A 122 -36.42 22.28 -2.99
CA GLY A 122 -35.29 21.68 -3.73
C GLY A 122 -34.27 20.99 -2.83
N LYS A 123 -33.24 20.36 -3.42
CA LYS A 123 -32.18 19.75 -2.62
C LYS A 123 -31.22 20.82 -2.14
N LYS A 124 -30.60 20.56 -0.98
CA LYS A 124 -29.58 21.44 -0.40
C LYS A 124 -28.38 21.64 -1.36
N SER A 125 -28.03 20.63 -2.15
CA SER A 125 -26.99 20.73 -3.18
C SER A 125 -27.32 21.75 -4.26
N ASP A 126 -28.59 21.91 -4.60
CA ASP A 126 -29.03 22.69 -5.76
C ASP A 126 -29.03 24.19 -5.44
N TRP A 127 -29.08 24.56 -4.15
CA TRP A 127 -29.07 25.95 -3.70
C TRP A 127 -27.65 26.55 -3.67
N LEU A 128 -26.64 25.71 -3.41
CA LEU A 128 -25.27 26.18 -3.15
C LEU A 128 -24.66 26.96 -4.32
N PRO A 129 -24.78 26.55 -5.61
CA PRO A 129 -24.16 27.28 -6.72
C PRO A 129 -24.63 28.74 -6.83
N GLY A 130 -25.94 28.98 -6.68
CA GLY A 130 -26.51 30.33 -6.75
C GLY A 130 -26.17 31.20 -5.54
N LEU A 131 -25.98 30.60 -4.37
CA LEU A 131 -25.56 31.32 -3.17
C LEU A 131 -24.05 31.65 -3.21
N SER A 132 -23.23 30.73 -3.72
CA SER A 132 -21.77 30.88 -3.76
C SER A 132 -21.32 32.02 -4.65
N THR A 133 -22.07 32.34 -5.72
CA THR A 133 -21.79 33.50 -6.57
C THR A 133 -22.14 34.84 -5.90
N ARG A 134 -23.06 34.83 -4.92
CA ARG A 134 -23.53 36.03 -4.22
C ARG A 134 -22.74 36.31 -2.95
N PHE A 135 -22.29 35.25 -2.30
CA PHE A 135 -21.67 35.28 -0.98
C PHE A 135 -20.21 34.82 -1.08
N THR A 136 -19.36 35.73 -1.54
CA THR A 136 -17.94 35.46 -1.79
C THR A 136 -17.03 35.78 -0.60
N GLU A 137 -17.46 36.68 0.28
CA GLU A 137 -16.67 37.06 1.45
C GLU A 137 -16.82 36.02 2.57
N PRO A 138 -15.70 35.51 3.13
CA PRO A 138 -15.75 34.60 4.26
C PRO A 138 -16.18 35.33 5.53
N ARG A 139 -16.96 34.66 6.39
CA ARG A 139 -17.52 35.22 7.63
C ARG A 139 -17.43 34.19 8.74
N THR A 140 -17.53 34.65 9.99
CA THR A 140 -17.60 33.70 11.11
C THR A 140 -18.91 32.91 11.07
N PHE A 141 -18.93 31.74 11.70
CA PHE A 141 -20.15 30.93 11.78
C PHE A 141 -21.34 31.70 12.38
N ALA A 142 -21.08 32.49 13.44
CA ALA A 142 -22.10 33.34 14.08
C ALA A 142 -22.63 34.44 13.14
N GLN A 143 -21.81 34.96 12.23
CA GLN A 143 -22.25 35.94 11.22
C GLN A 143 -23.05 35.29 10.09
N TRP A 144 -22.72 34.06 9.71
CA TRP A 144 -23.50 33.30 8.73
C TRP A 144 -24.86 32.87 9.26
N CYS A 145 -24.90 32.43 10.52
CA CYS A 145 -26.08 31.81 11.13
C CYS A 145 -26.42 32.43 12.51
N PRO A 146 -26.71 33.76 12.59
CA PRO A 146 -26.91 34.45 13.87
C PRO A 146 -28.12 33.94 14.67
N GLN A 147 -29.06 33.28 14.00
CA GLN A 147 -30.27 32.69 14.59
C GLN A 147 -30.07 31.27 15.17
N LEU A 148 -28.91 30.66 14.95
CA LEU A 148 -28.61 29.34 15.50
C LEU A 148 -27.89 29.49 16.84
N ASP A 149 -28.45 28.90 17.89
CA ASP A 149 -27.78 28.76 19.18
C ASP A 149 -26.80 27.57 19.11
N GLU A 150 -25.73 27.75 18.35
CA GLU A 150 -24.70 26.75 18.10
C GLU A 150 -23.34 27.41 17.94
N ARG A 151 -22.31 26.76 18.48
CA ARG A 151 -20.92 27.18 18.36
C ARG A 151 -20.20 26.27 17.37
N LEU A 152 -19.29 26.83 16.59
CA LEU A 152 -18.45 26.07 15.67
C LEU A 152 -16.98 26.24 16.04
N TYR A 153 -16.33 25.12 16.32
CA TYR A 153 -14.91 25.05 16.61
C TYR A 153 -14.15 24.59 15.38
N SER A 154 -13.13 25.33 14.98
CA SER A 154 -12.26 25.03 13.85
C SER A 154 -10.86 24.68 14.35
N LEU A 155 -10.30 23.56 13.91
CA LEU A 155 -8.91 23.20 14.18
C LEU A 155 -7.98 24.13 13.40
N ALA A 156 -7.12 24.85 14.14
CA ALA A 156 -6.07 25.68 13.54
C ALA A 156 -4.70 24.97 13.50
N VAL A 157 -4.57 23.84 14.21
CA VAL A 157 -3.30 23.09 14.34
C VAL A 157 -3.23 21.84 13.44
N MET A 158 -4.20 21.65 12.54
CA MET A 158 -4.31 20.41 11.76
C MET A 158 -3.09 20.18 10.85
N ASP A 159 -2.57 21.22 10.19
CA ASP A 159 -1.39 21.12 9.33
C ASP A 159 -0.15 20.65 10.10
N LEU A 160 0.00 21.11 11.34
CA LEU A 160 1.07 20.65 12.25
C LEU A 160 0.84 19.19 12.61
N CYS A 161 -0.39 18.80 12.99
CA CYS A 161 -0.70 17.40 13.30
C CYS A 161 -0.46 16.46 12.11
N ASP A 162 -0.84 16.85 10.90
CA ASP A 162 -0.58 16.08 9.68
C ASP A 162 0.91 16.00 9.36
N ARG A 163 1.66 17.07 9.59
CA ARG A 163 3.12 17.03 9.47
C ARG A 163 3.75 16.04 10.44
N LEU A 164 3.36 16.06 11.72
CA LEU A 164 3.84 15.09 12.72
C LEU A 164 3.46 13.66 12.33
N ARG A 165 2.23 13.45 11.82
CA ARG A 165 1.76 12.16 11.30
C ARG A 165 2.59 11.67 10.13
N LEU A 166 2.86 12.55 9.18
CA LEU A 166 3.68 12.28 8.00
C LEU A 166 5.12 11.96 8.40
N MET A 167 5.68 12.64 9.40
CA MET A 167 7.01 12.34 9.95
C MET A 167 7.05 10.99 10.65
N PHE A 168 5.99 10.61 11.36
CA PHE A 168 5.92 9.35 12.09
C PHE A 168 5.75 8.14 11.16
N PHE A 169 4.75 8.16 10.27
CA PHE A 169 4.43 7.04 9.37
C PHE A 169 5.16 7.09 8.02
N GLY A 170 5.74 8.22 7.64
CA GLY A 170 6.27 8.45 6.28
C GLY A 170 5.17 8.59 5.21
N ASN A 171 3.89 8.58 5.62
CA ASN A 171 2.72 8.68 4.76
C ASN A 171 1.50 9.22 5.53
N LEU A 172 0.43 9.56 4.80
CA LEU A 172 -0.83 10.05 5.37
C LEU A 172 -2.03 9.12 5.12
N TYR A 173 -1.81 7.93 4.56
CA TYR A 173 -2.88 6.93 4.48
C TYR A 173 -3.02 6.14 5.79
N GLN A 174 -1.93 6.00 6.56
CA GLN A 174 -1.98 5.53 7.94
C GLN A 174 -2.44 6.66 8.84
N ASP A 175 -3.30 6.31 9.79
CA ASP A 175 -3.78 7.22 10.80
C ASP A 175 -3.53 6.64 12.21
N TRP A 176 -3.96 7.39 13.21
CA TRP A 176 -3.76 7.05 14.61
C TRP A 176 -4.52 5.77 15.04
N SER A 177 -5.42 5.23 14.20
CA SER A 177 -6.11 3.96 14.48
C SER A 177 -5.21 2.73 14.38
N GLU A 178 -4.03 2.82 13.76
CA GLU A 178 -3.04 1.74 13.74
C GLU A 178 -2.66 1.28 15.15
N PHE A 179 -2.57 2.21 16.10
CA PHE A 179 -2.31 1.90 17.50
C PHE A 179 -3.46 1.12 18.12
N VAL A 180 -4.71 1.51 17.83
CA VAL A 180 -5.92 0.83 18.33
C VAL A 180 -5.98 -0.61 17.85
N LEU A 181 -5.68 -0.83 16.57
CA LEU A 181 -5.65 -2.16 15.99
C LEU A 181 -4.52 -3.02 16.58
N ALA A 182 -3.39 -2.40 16.93
CA ALA A 182 -2.29 -3.08 17.62
C ALA A 182 -2.62 -3.42 19.09
N ASP A 183 -3.16 -2.46 19.83
CA ASP A 183 -3.53 -2.59 21.25
C ASP A 183 -4.64 -3.63 21.48
N LEU A 184 -5.57 -3.72 20.53
CA LEU A 184 -6.61 -4.76 20.49
C LEU A 184 -6.06 -6.16 20.24
N GLY A 185 -4.78 -6.30 19.90
CA GLY A 185 -4.18 -7.56 19.45
C GLY A 185 -4.67 -8.01 18.08
N ILE A 186 -5.41 -7.16 17.34
CA ILE A 186 -5.83 -7.46 15.97
C ILE A 186 -4.61 -7.52 15.06
N TYR A 187 -3.68 -6.57 15.24
CA TYR A 187 -2.39 -6.55 14.54
C TYR A 187 -1.23 -6.64 15.51
N THR A 188 -0.48 -7.73 15.46
CA THR A 188 0.82 -7.81 16.15
C THR A 188 1.92 -7.44 15.17
N TYR A 189 2.78 -6.46 15.49
CA TYR A 189 3.92 -6.09 14.64
C TYR A 189 5.23 -6.66 15.17
N GLU A 190 6.19 -6.93 14.27
CA GLU A 190 7.50 -7.44 14.67
C GLU A 190 8.27 -6.35 15.44
N LYS A 191 8.87 -6.74 16.57
CA LYS A 191 9.73 -5.85 17.36
C LYS A 191 11.11 -5.76 16.71
N VAL A 192 11.30 -4.75 15.88
CA VAL A 192 12.60 -4.43 15.28
C VAL A 192 13.34 -3.46 16.20
N GLU A 193 14.63 -3.70 16.44
CA GLU A 193 15.48 -2.73 17.14
C GLU A 193 15.71 -1.51 16.25
N PHE A 194 15.54 -0.32 16.80
CA PHE A 194 15.74 0.92 16.05
C PHE A 194 16.99 1.61 16.57
N CYS A 195 17.94 1.92 15.69
CA CYS A 195 19.07 2.78 16.02
C CYS A 195 18.83 4.20 15.48
N ALA A 196 19.65 5.16 15.93
CA ALA A 196 19.56 6.55 15.49
C ALA A 196 19.73 6.71 13.96
N GLU A 197 20.46 5.78 13.33
CA GLU A 197 20.69 5.73 11.88
C GLU A 197 19.48 5.18 11.11
N SER A 198 18.49 4.60 11.79
CA SER A 198 17.30 4.00 11.15
C SER A 198 16.27 5.03 10.67
N ARG A 199 16.47 6.34 10.92
CA ARG A 199 15.50 7.39 10.57
C ARG A 199 15.41 7.63 9.06
N GLY A 200 14.18 7.75 8.54
CA GLY A 200 13.94 8.08 7.12
C GLY A 200 14.18 9.57 6.78
N LEU A 201 13.97 10.45 7.76
CA LEU A 201 14.18 11.89 7.66
C LEU A 201 15.44 12.26 8.46
N ARG A 202 16.47 12.78 7.79
CA ARG A 202 17.80 12.99 8.40
C ARG A 202 17.99 14.40 8.95
N HIS A 203 17.36 15.40 8.34
CA HIS A 203 17.43 16.81 8.74
C HIS A 203 16.13 17.51 8.33
N ARG A 204 15.97 18.77 8.75
CA ARG A 204 14.76 19.56 8.49
C ARG A 204 14.39 19.65 7.01
N ASP A 205 15.37 19.83 6.13
CA ASP A 205 15.09 19.92 4.69
C ASP A 205 14.46 18.65 4.11
N ASP A 206 14.69 17.48 4.71
CA ASP A 206 13.99 16.26 4.30
C ASP A 206 12.48 16.34 4.63
N VAL A 207 12.11 16.99 5.74
CA VAL A 207 10.70 17.22 6.11
C VAL A 207 10.05 18.16 5.10
N TYR A 208 10.74 19.24 4.73
CA TYR A 208 10.25 20.16 3.71
C TYR A 208 10.10 19.46 2.36
N GLY A 209 11.07 18.65 1.95
CA GLY A 209 10.98 17.86 0.72
C GLY A 209 9.81 16.87 0.74
N LEU A 210 9.56 16.21 1.89
CA LEU A 210 8.44 15.29 2.06
C LEU A 210 7.08 16.00 1.94
N LEU A 211 6.92 17.12 2.63
CA LEU A 211 5.71 17.95 2.56
C LEU A 211 5.49 18.51 1.15
N PHE A 212 6.55 18.98 0.51
CA PHE A 212 6.52 19.51 -0.85
C PHE A 212 6.03 18.46 -1.85
N LEU A 213 6.60 17.24 -1.81
CA LEU A 213 6.13 16.15 -2.68
C LEU A 213 4.69 15.75 -2.39
N HIS A 214 4.24 15.85 -1.14
CA HIS A 214 2.85 15.60 -0.80
C HIS A 214 1.92 16.66 -1.40
N GLN A 215 2.29 17.95 -1.33
CA GLN A 215 1.54 19.04 -1.95
C GLN A 215 1.47 18.88 -3.47
N CYS A 216 2.58 18.56 -4.14
CA CYS A 216 2.56 18.28 -5.58
C CYS A 216 1.65 17.09 -5.93
N GLN A 217 1.61 16.06 -5.09
CA GLN A 217 0.69 14.94 -5.26
C GLN A 217 -0.78 15.38 -5.11
N GLN A 218 -1.09 16.22 -4.12
CA GLN A 218 -2.44 16.75 -3.93
C GLN A 218 -2.87 17.63 -5.10
N ALA A 219 -2.00 18.51 -5.58
CA ALA A 219 -2.23 19.34 -6.76
C ALA A 219 -2.54 18.48 -8.00
N PHE A 220 -1.76 17.42 -8.22
CA PHE A 220 -2.03 16.44 -9.28
C PHE A 220 -3.39 15.73 -9.12
N GLU A 221 -3.72 15.26 -7.93
CA GLU A 221 -4.99 14.57 -7.64
C GLU A 221 -6.21 15.50 -7.74
N ALA A 222 -6.02 16.79 -7.43
CA ALA A 222 -7.02 17.84 -7.57
C ALA A 222 -7.27 18.24 -9.05
N GLY A 223 -6.42 17.78 -9.97
CA GLY A 223 -6.55 18.08 -11.40
C GLY A 223 -5.98 19.44 -11.80
N GLU A 224 -5.01 19.97 -11.05
CA GLU A 224 -4.26 21.17 -11.45
C GLU A 224 -3.50 20.94 -12.78
N PRO A 225 -3.16 22.01 -13.52
CA PRO A 225 -2.44 21.89 -14.79
C PRO A 225 -1.14 21.11 -14.64
N LEU A 226 -0.95 20.07 -15.47
CA LEU A 226 0.20 19.16 -15.36
C LEU A 226 1.54 19.88 -15.51
N GLU A 227 1.62 20.92 -16.35
CA GLU A 227 2.83 21.72 -16.54
C GLU A 227 3.26 22.42 -15.25
N GLU A 228 2.31 22.95 -14.48
CA GLU A 228 2.58 23.62 -13.20
C GLU A 228 3.05 22.61 -12.15
N VAL A 229 2.37 21.46 -12.06
CA VAL A 229 2.75 20.39 -11.13
C VAL A 229 4.15 19.85 -11.45
N LEU A 230 4.46 19.62 -12.72
CA LEU A 230 5.79 19.13 -13.14
C LEU A 230 6.88 20.17 -12.89
N ALA A 231 6.60 21.45 -13.17
CA ALA A 231 7.51 22.55 -12.88
C ALA A 231 7.81 22.64 -11.38
N GLN A 232 6.79 22.50 -10.53
CA GLN A 232 6.99 22.43 -9.08
C GLN A 232 7.87 21.24 -8.70
N ILE A 233 7.54 20.01 -9.13
CA ILE A 233 8.32 18.80 -8.79
C ILE A 233 9.80 18.97 -9.15
N ALA A 234 10.09 19.60 -10.29
CA ALA A 234 11.46 19.82 -10.77
C ALA A 234 12.28 20.78 -9.87
N THR A 235 11.64 21.63 -9.06
CA THR A 235 12.35 22.54 -8.14
C THR A 235 12.92 21.85 -6.90
N LEU A 236 12.48 20.63 -6.59
CA LEU A 236 12.97 19.90 -5.43
C LEU A 236 14.41 19.45 -5.65
N SER A 237 15.32 19.87 -4.76
CA SER A 237 16.69 19.37 -4.66
C SER A 237 16.84 18.57 -3.37
N THR A 238 17.18 17.29 -3.48
CA THR A 238 17.43 16.42 -2.32
C THR A 238 18.45 15.34 -2.67
N ASP A 239 19.26 14.95 -1.70
CA ASP A 239 20.14 13.77 -1.76
C ASP A 239 19.52 12.57 -1.01
N ASN A 240 18.31 12.71 -0.45
CA ASN A 240 17.65 11.66 0.30
C ASN A 240 17.06 10.60 -0.65
N PRO A 241 17.57 9.35 -0.65
CA PRO A 241 17.12 8.31 -1.58
C PRO A 241 15.64 7.97 -1.45
N TRP A 242 15.06 8.11 -0.25
CA TRP A 242 13.65 7.86 -0.01
C TRP A 242 12.75 8.93 -0.66
N LEU A 243 13.13 10.20 -0.56
CA LEU A 243 12.43 11.30 -1.24
C LEU A 243 12.57 11.21 -2.76
N GLU A 244 13.75 10.85 -3.26
CA GLU A 244 13.97 10.59 -4.68
C GLU A 244 13.07 9.49 -5.23
N LYS A 245 12.96 8.38 -4.50
CA LYS A 245 12.04 7.29 -4.87
C LYS A 245 10.59 7.75 -4.87
N ARG A 246 10.19 8.62 -3.93
CA ARG A 246 8.85 9.21 -3.87
C ARG A 246 8.59 10.16 -5.04
N ARG A 247 9.56 11.01 -5.38
CA ARG A 247 9.54 11.90 -6.56
C ARG A 247 9.39 11.10 -7.85
N ALA A 248 10.22 10.08 -8.04
CA ALA A 248 10.17 9.20 -9.21
C ALA A 248 8.81 8.48 -9.32
N LYS A 249 8.24 8.02 -8.20
CA LYS A 249 6.91 7.41 -8.19
C LYS A 249 5.82 8.40 -8.61
N LEU A 250 5.86 9.64 -8.12
CA LEU A 250 4.90 10.68 -8.51
C LEU A 250 5.01 10.99 -10.01
N LEU A 251 6.23 11.21 -10.52
CA LEU A 251 6.48 11.40 -11.95
C LEU A 251 5.96 10.23 -12.78
N PHE A 252 6.19 8.99 -12.34
CA PHE A 252 5.65 7.81 -13.02
C PHE A 252 4.11 7.81 -13.08
N GLN A 253 3.43 8.20 -12.01
CA GLN A 253 1.96 8.32 -11.97
C GLN A 253 1.45 9.43 -12.90
N VAL A 254 2.15 10.57 -12.95
CA VAL A 254 1.85 11.66 -13.89
C VAL A 254 2.05 11.21 -15.33
N GLY A 255 3.14 10.50 -15.65
CA GLY A 255 3.39 9.92 -16.96
C GLY A 255 2.31 8.91 -17.38
N GLN A 256 1.82 8.09 -16.44
CA GLN A 256 0.69 7.18 -16.70
C GLN A 256 -0.61 7.94 -17.00
N HIS A 257 -0.83 9.06 -16.32
CA HIS A 257 -1.97 9.92 -16.58
C HIS A 257 -1.89 10.57 -17.96
N CYS A 258 -0.73 11.13 -18.34
CA CYS A 258 -0.49 11.67 -19.69
C CYS A 258 -0.77 10.62 -20.78
N GLU A 259 -0.29 9.38 -20.58
CA GLU A 259 -0.53 8.29 -21.52
C GLU A 259 -2.04 7.94 -21.67
N ARG A 260 -2.82 8.01 -20.58
CA ARG A 260 -4.27 7.81 -20.60
C ARG A 260 -5.00 8.92 -21.35
N LEU A 261 -4.53 10.17 -21.21
CA LEU A 261 -5.04 11.32 -21.95
C LEU A 261 -4.55 11.39 -23.40
N ALA A 262 -3.66 10.48 -23.81
CA ALA A 262 -2.97 10.49 -25.10
C ALA A 262 -2.04 11.71 -25.33
N GLU A 263 -1.60 12.36 -24.26
CA GLU A 263 -0.54 13.38 -24.27
C GLU A 263 0.84 12.71 -24.33
N LEU A 264 1.14 12.09 -25.48
CA LEU A 264 2.28 11.19 -25.63
C LEU A 264 3.63 11.91 -25.54
N ALA A 265 3.74 13.13 -26.09
CA ALA A 265 4.99 13.91 -26.04
C ALA A 265 5.40 14.24 -24.60
N LEU A 266 4.44 14.64 -23.76
CA LEU A 266 4.70 14.91 -22.35
C LEU A 266 5.02 13.62 -21.59
N ALA A 267 4.27 12.53 -21.84
CA ALA A 267 4.56 11.23 -21.23
C ALA A 267 5.98 10.75 -21.55
N GLU A 268 6.44 10.94 -22.80
CA GLU A 268 7.78 10.60 -23.25
C GLU A 268 8.86 11.35 -22.47
N VAL A 269 8.74 12.68 -22.35
CA VAL A 269 9.68 13.51 -21.58
C VAL A 269 9.76 13.02 -20.14
N ILE A 270 8.60 12.80 -19.49
CA ILE A 270 8.55 12.33 -18.11
C ILE A 270 9.24 10.97 -17.97
N TYR A 271 8.94 10.00 -18.83
CA TYR A 271 9.50 8.65 -18.70
C TYR A 271 11.00 8.57 -19.04
N ARG A 272 11.55 9.49 -19.85
CA ARG A 272 13.00 9.55 -20.13
C ARG A 272 13.80 9.85 -18.86
N ASP A 273 13.30 10.75 -18.02
CA ASP A 273 14.00 11.20 -16.81
C ASP A 273 13.53 10.47 -15.53
N CYS A 274 12.52 9.60 -15.64
CA CYS A 274 11.95 8.89 -14.50
C CYS A 274 12.73 7.60 -14.17
N ALA A 275 13.39 7.60 -13.02
CA ALA A 275 14.11 6.43 -12.49
C ALA A 275 13.20 5.36 -11.84
N TYR A 276 11.88 5.51 -11.88
CA TYR A 276 10.98 4.56 -11.22
C TYR A 276 10.92 3.22 -12.00
N PRO A 277 10.97 2.06 -11.31
CA PRO A 277 10.94 0.75 -11.98
C PRO A 277 9.73 0.60 -12.92
N GLY A 278 10.03 0.30 -14.19
CA GLY A 278 9.04 0.15 -15.25
C GLY A 278 8.85 1.40 -16.14
N ALA A 279 9.42 2.56 -15.78
CA ALA A 279 9.36 3.77 -16.62
C ALA A 279 9.93 3.53 -18.03
N ARG A 280 11.06 2.86 -18.15
CA ARG A 280 11.68 2.50 -19.45
C ARG A 280 10.75 1.65 -20.33
N ALA A 281 10.06 0.66 -19.76
CA ALA A 281 9.07 -0.13 -20.48
C ALA A 281 7.87 0.72 -20.96
N ARG A 282 7.42 1.68 -20.14
CA ARG A 282 6.38 2.64 -20.56
C ARG A 282 6.88 3.58 -21.66
N LEU A 283 8.12 4.06 -21.59
CA LEU A 283 8.73 4.88 -22.62
C LEU A 283 8.76 4.15 -23.98
N ILE A 284 9.17 2.87 -24.01
CA ILE A 284 9.14 2.06 -25.24
C ILE A 284 7.71 2.01 -25.82
N ARG A 285 6.70 1.82 -24.97
CA ARG A 285 5.29 1.82 -25.39
C ARG A 285 4.83 3.18 -25.89
N VAL A 286 5.25 4.28 -25.27
CA VAL A 286 4.91 5.64 -25.71
C VAL A 286 5.51 5.92 -27.09
N LEU A 287 6.80 5.63 -27.29
CA LEU A 287 7.48 5.76 -28.58
C LEU A 287 6.79 4.94 -29.68
N GLU A 288 6.39 3.70 -29.36
CA GLU A 288 5.63 2.87 -30.29
C GLU A 288 4.27 3.48 -30.66
N ARG A 289 3.56 4.10 -29.70
CA ARG A 289 2.28 4.78 -29.94
C ARG A 289 2.44 6.08 -30.75
N GLN A 290 3.59 6.73 -30.66
CA GLN A 290 3.96 7.89 -31.49
C GLN A 290 4.47 7.48 -32.87
N GLU A 291 4.54 6.18 -33.16
CA GLU A 291 5.11 5.60 -34.39
C GLU A 291 6.62 5.87 -34.58
N ASP A 292 7.33 6.28 -33.53
CA ASP A 292 8.80 6.31 -33.52
C ASP A 292 9.36 4.92 -33.24
N PHE A 293 9.17 4.02 -34.20
CA PHE A 293 9.59 2.62 -34.08
C PHE A 293 11.11 2.47 -33.99
N ALA A 294 11.87 3.41 -34.56
CA ALA A 294 13.33 3.38 -34.55
C ALA A 294 13.87 3.64 -33.14
N GLN A 295 13.40 4.70 -32.46
CA GLN A 295 13.78 4.94 -31.07
C GLN A 295 13.25 3.87 -30.13
N ALA A 296 12.00 3.42 -30.33
CA ALA A 296 11.43 2.33 -29.55
C ALA A 296 12.29 1.05 -29.65
N MET A 297 12.77 0.71 -30.85
CA MET A 297 13.64 -0.45 -31.08
C MET A 297 15.00 -0.28 -30.41
N ALA A 298 15.65 0.88 -30.57
CA ALA A 298 16.94 1.15 -29.94
C ALA A 298 16.85 1.00 -28.41
N LEU A 299 15.80 1.56 -27.80
CA LEU A 299 15.57 1.46 -26.36
C LEU A 299 15.23 0.02 -25.93
N ALA A 300 14.43 -0.70 -26.71
CA ALA A 300 14.09 -2.10 -26.45
C ALA A 300 15.31 -3.03 -26.55
N GLN A 301 16.24 -2.79 -27.48
CA GLN A 301 17.49 -3.54 -27.60
C GLN A 301 18.42 -3.25 -26.42
N ALA A 302 18.55 -1.98 -26.01
CA ALA A 302 19.31 -1.61 -24.81
C ALA A 302 18.72 -2.28 -23.55
N ALA A 303 17.40 -2.28 -23.42
CA ALA A 303 16.71 -2.96 -22.32
C ALA A 303 16.85 -4.49 -22.39
N GLN A 304 16.98 -5.08 -23.58
CA GLN A 304 17.24 -6.52 -23.74
C GLN A 304 18.65 -6.90 -23.31
N ALA A 305 19.64 -6.05 -23.59
CA ALA A 305 21.03 -6.28 -23.21
C ALA A 305 21.26 -6.13 -21.70
N ALA A 306 20.53 -5.21 -21.05
CA ALA A 306 20.59 -5.00 -19.60
C ALA A 306 19.17 -4.75 -19.03
N PRO A 307 18.36 -5.81 -18.82
CA PRO A 307 17.04 -5.68 -18.21
C PRO A 307 17.14 -5.17 -16.77
N GLN A 308 16.24 -4.25 -16.40
CA GLN A 308 16.09 -3.77 -15.01
C GLN A 308 15.31 -4.75 -14.14
N SER A 309 14.46 -5.59 -14.75
CA SER A 309 13.67 -6.58 -14.04
C SER A 309 13.24 -7.75 -14.92
N ALA A 310 12.83 -8.86 -14.30
CA ALA A 310 12.22 -9.98 -15.00
C ALA A 310 10.90 -9.59 -15.70
N ALA A 311 10.15 -8.64 -15.14
CA ALA A 311 8.94 -8.11 -15.77
C ALA A 311 9.25 -7.35 -17.06
N GLU A 312 10.31 -6.55 -17.07
CA GLU A 312 10.76 -5.86 -18.28
C GLU A 312 11.23 -6.84 -19.35
N GLN A 313 12.02 -7.86 -18.99
CA GLN A 313 12.47 -8.89 -19.92
C GLN A 313 11.28 -9.57 -20.63
N GLN A 314 10.21 -9.91 -19.91
CA GLN A 314 9.02 -10.50 -20.52
C GLN A 314 8.27 -9.51 -21.43
N HIS A 315 8.16 -8.26 -21.01
CA HIS A 315 7.57 -7.22 -21.85
C HIS A 315 8.29 -7.13 -23.21
N LEU A 316 9.63 -7.18 -23.19
CA LEU A 316 10.46 -7.14 -24.39
C LEU A 316 10.25 -8.34 -25.32
N LEU A 317 9.94 -9.54 -24.80
CA LEU A 317 9.62 -10.71 -25.63
C LEU A 317 8.42 -10.48 -26.56
N ARG A 318 7.51 -9.56 -26.21
CA ARG A 318 6.32 -9.21 -27.02
C ARG A 318 6.57 -7.99 -27.89
N VAL A 319 7.29 -7.01 -27.32
CA VAL A 319 7.56 -5.73 -27.96
C VAL A 319 8.56 -5.89 -29.09
N LEU A 320 9.68 -6.58 -28.88
CA LEU A 320 10.73 -6.73 -29.90
C LEU A 320 10.20 -7.36 -31.20
N PRO A 321 9.46 -8.49 -31.19
CA PRO A 321 8.88 -9.03 -32.43
C PRO A 321 7.85 -8.10 -33.09
N ARG A 322 7.14 -7.27 -32.30
CA ARG A 322 6.16 -6.31 -32.82
C ARG A 322 6.87 -5.13 -33.50
N LEU A 323 7.90 -4.56 -32.86
CA LEU A 323 8.71 -3.50 -33.42
C LEU A 323 9.48 -3.96 -34.67
N ARG A 324 10.03 -5.17 -34.68
CA ARG A 324 10.68 -5.75 -35.87
C ARG A 324 9.74 -5.78 -37.07
N ARG A 325 8.50 -6.25 -36.86
CA ARG A 325 7.47 -6.24 -37.92
C ARG A 325 7.15 -4.83 -38.42
N LYS A 326 7.08 -3.85 -37.52
CA LYS A 326 6.84 -2.44 -37.88
C LYS A 326 8.00 -1.83 -38.67
N LEU A 327 9.24 -2.25 -38.41
CA LEU A 327 10.45 -1.81 -39.11
C LEU A 327 10.79 -2.65 -40.35
N GLY A 328 10.02 -3.70 -40.68
CA GLY A 328 10.32 -4.60 -41.79
C GLY A 328 11.52 -5.53 -41.55
N GLU A 329 11.95 -5.69 -40.30
CA GLU A 329 13.05 -6.58 -39.91
C GLU A 329 12.61 -8.06 -39.87
N PRO A 330 13.56 -9.01 -40.08
CA PRO A 330 13.26 -10.42 -40.03
C PRO A 330 12.77 -10.87 -38.66
N ALA A 331 11.77 -11.76 -38.66
CA ALA A 331 11.19 -12.34 -37.46
C ALA A 331 12.25 -13.10 -36.64
N LEU A 332 12.17 -12.96 -35.32
CA LEU A 332 12.99 -13.76 -34.41
C LEU A 332 12.53 -15.23 -34.43
N PRO A 333 13.46 -16.19 -34.34
CA PRO A 333 13.11 -17.59 -34.17
C PRO A 333 12.31 -17.76 -32.88
N LYS A 334 11.14 -18.40 -32.96
CA LYS A 334 10.34 -18.71 -31.78
C LYS A 334 10.96 -19.88 -31.03
N PRO A 335 11.25 -19.77 -29.72
CA PRO A 335 11.62 -20.94 -28.93
C PRO A 335 10.47 -21.95 -28.97
N LYS A 336 10.81 -23.25 -28.94
CA LYS A 336 9.79 -24.30 -28.83
C LYS A 336 9.10 -24.14 -27.48
N PRO A 337 7.75 -24.09 -27.44
CA PRO A 337 7.05 -24.05 -26.16
C PRO A 337 7.39 -25.31 -25.36
N GLN A 338 7.76 -25.13 -24.10
CA GLN A 338 7.91 -26.25 -23.18
C GLN A 338 6.53 -26.89 -22.95
N VAL A 339 6.50 -28.22 -22.94
CA VAL A 339 5.27 -28.98 -22.75
C VAL A 339 4.93 -28.98 -21.26
N ILE A 340 4.05 -28.07 -20.85
CA ILE A 340 3.46 -28.09 -19.51
C ILE A 340 2.40 -29.20 -19.49
N GLN A 341 2.38 -30.00 -18.42
CA GLN A 341 1.37 -31.05 -18.29
C GLN A 341 -0.02 -30.42 -18.26
N ARG A 342 -0.94 -31.01 -19.04
CA ARG A 342 -2.32 -30.58 -19.15
C ARG A 342 -3.23 -31.64 -18.54
N LEU A 343 -4.16 -31.20 -17.71
CA LEU A 343 -5.27 -32.00 -17.19
C LEU A 343 -6.56 -31.37 -17.69
N ASP A 344 -7.47 -32.16 -18.25
CA ASP A 344 -8.80 -31.72 -18.64
C ASP A 344 -9.82 -32.43 -17.72
N LEU A 345 -10.66 -31.66 -17.04
CA LEU A 345 -11.72 -32.17 -16.18
C LEU A 345 -13.08 -31.73 -16.70
N GLU A 346 -14.02 -32.67 -16.66
CA GLU A 346 -15.43 -32.39 -16.82
C GLU A 346 -16.11 -32.57 -15.46
N LEU A 347 -16.61 -31.48 -14.89
CA LEU A 347 -17.18 -31.46 -13.54
C LEU A 347 -18.66 -31.09 -13.61
N PRO A 348 -19.51 -31.64 -12.73
CA PRO A 348 -20.88 -31.15 -12.60
C PRO A 348 -20.86 -29.68 -12.18
N PHE A 349 -21.85 -28.92 -12.64
CA PHE A 349 -22.01 -27.54 -12.19
C PHE A 349 -22.30 -27.53 -10.68
N PRO A 350 -21.57 -26.73 -9.87
CA PRO A 350 -21.67 -26.81 -8.41
C PRO A 350 -23.01 -26.24 -7.91
N GLU A 351 -23.69 -27.01 -7.06
CA GLU A 351 -24.87 -26.58 -6.31
C GLU A 351 -24.63 -26.79 -4.80
N PRO A 352 -24.45 -25.72 -3.99
CA PRO A 352 -24.48 -24.31 -4.34
C PRO A 352 -23.28 -23.87 -5.19
N VAL A 353 -23.41 -22.71 -5.86
CA VAL A 353 -22.35 -22.14 -6.70
C VAL A 353 -21.07 -21.96 -5.88
N ALA A 354 -19.99 -22.58 -6.35
CA ALA A 354 -18.64 -22.49 -5.80
C ALA A 354 -17.66 -22.04 -6.88
N SER A 355 -16.48 -21.55 -6.48
CA SER A 355 -15.42 -21.22 -7.44
C SER A 355 -14.87 -22.50 -8.09
N VAL A 356 -14.37 -22.37 -9.33
CA VAL A 356 -13.87 -23.52 -10.09
C VAL A 356 -12.69 -24.20 -9.41
N GLU A 357 -11.84 -23.43 -8.74
CA GLU A 357 -10.68 -23.91 -7.99
C GLU A 357 -11.11 -24.81 -6.82
N PHE A 358 -12.15 -24.41 -6.07
CA PHE A 358 -12.72 -25.24 -5.00
C PHE A 358 -13.35 -26.53 -5.55
N CYS A 359 -13.99 -26.49 -6.72
CA CYS A 359 -14.51 -27.68 -7.37
C CYS A 359 -13.37 -28.65 -7.74
N VAL A 360 -12.26 -28.15 -8.28
CA VAL A 360 -11.09 -28.97 -8.61
C VAL A 360 -10.41 -29.51 -7.35
N GLN A 361 -10.29 -28.70 -6.30
CA GLN A 361 -9.76 -29.13 -5.00
C GLN A 361 -10.57 -30.30 -4.44
N ALA A 362 -11.90 -30.19 -4.41
CA ALA A 362 -12.79 -31.24 -3.93
C ALA A 362 -12.75 -32.49 -4.80
N HIS A 363 -12.60 -32.35 -6.12
CA HIS A 363 -12.54 -33.48 -7.05
C HIS A 363 -11.23 -34.26 -6.96
N LEU A 364 -10.09 -33.58 -6.76
CA LEU A 364 -8.77 -34.19 -6.73
C LEU A 364 -8.30 -34.61 -5.34
N GLY A 365 -8.92 -34.09 -4.29
CA GLY A 365 -8.54 -34.34 -2.90
C GLY A 365 -9.10 -35.65 -2.34
N ASP A 366 -8.21 -36.43 -1.73
CA ASP A 366 -8.54 -37.57 -0.88
C ASP A 366 -7.55 -37.64 0.31
N ASP A 367 -7.72 -38.61 1.22
CA ASP A 367 -6.87 -38.76 2.41
C ASP A 367 -5.39 -39.03 2.09
N GLY A 368 -5.10 -39.68 0.95
CA GLY A 368 -3.75 -40.00 0.50
C GLY A 368 -3.09 -38.89 -0.33
N GLY A 369 -3.91 -38.01 -0.89
CA GLY A 369 -3.54 -36.93 -1.80
C GLY A 369 -4.25 -35.61 -1.49
N PRO A 370 -4.12 -35.04 -0.27
CA PRO A 370 -4.81 -33.80 0.09
C PRO A 370 -4.43 -32.65 -0.85
N VAL A 371 -5.44 -31.87 -1.24
CA VAL A 371 -5.30 -30.70 -2.12
C VAL A 371 -5.65 -29.45 -1.35
N HIS A 372 -4.81 -28.42 -1.47
CA HIS A 372 -4.97 -27.13 -0.80
C HIS A 372 -5.01 -26.01 -1.82
N TYR A 373 -5.99 -25.12 -1.69
CA TYR A 373 -5.95 -23.82 -2.35
C TYR A 373 -4.96 -22.93 -1.59
N VAL A 374 -3.85 -22.57 -2.25
CA VAL A 374 -2.80 -21.72 -1.65
C VAL A 374 -2.38 -20.55 -2.52
N GLU A 375 -2.53 -20.64 -3.84
CA GLU A 375 -2.01 -19.66 -4.80
C GLU A 375 -0.56 -19.25 -4.46
N ASN A 376 -0.30 -17.95 -4.29
CA ASN A 376 1.00 -17.42 -3.94
C ASN A 376 1.33 -17.47 -2.43
N THR A 377 0.40 -17.88 -1.58
CA THR A 377 0.53 -17.70 -0.12
C THR A 377 1.48 -18.70 0.53
N LEU A 378 1.50 -19.97 0.10
CA LEU A 378 2.31 -21.02 0.74
C LEU A 378 3.81 -20.76 0.57
N ILE A 379 4.28 -20.62 -0.66
CA ILE A 379 5.71 -20.46 -0.93
C ILE A 379 6.23 -19.13 -0.39
N ASN A 380 5.43 -18.05 -0.50
CA ASN A 380 5.76 -16.77 0.15
C ASN A 380 5.86 -16.94 1.68
N SER A 381 4.95 -17.70 2.31
CA SER A 381 5.00 -17.91 3.76
C SER A 381 6.22 -18.71 4.19
N LEU A 382 6.58 -19.79 3.47
CA LEU A 382 7.78 -20.56 3.74
C LEU A 382 9.05 -19.71 3.58
N PHE A 383 9.10 -18.86 2.54
CA PHE A 383 10.18 -17.87 2.36
C PHE A 383 10.24 -16.89 3.55
N GLY A 384 9.10 -16.31 3.92
CA GLY A 384 8.97 -15.36 5.01
C GLY A 384 9.41 -15.95 6.35
N LEU A 385 9.03 -17.20 6.63
CA LEU A 385 9.44 -17.92 7.83
C LEU A 385 10.94 -18.21 7.80
N LEU A 386 11.51 -18.72 6.72
CA LEU A 386 12.94 -19.04 6.65
C LEU A 386 13.84 -17.79 6.65
N CYS A 387 13.41 -16.70 6.02
CA CYS A 387 14.21 -15.49 5.85
C CYS A 387 13.81 -14.35 6.82
N TRP A 388 13.05 -14.65 7.88
CA TRP A 388 12.54 -13.65 8.83
C TRP A 388 13.61 -12.66 9.34
N PRO A 389 14.81 -13.07 9.81
CA PRO A 389 15.85 -12.15 10.28
C PRO A 389 16.39 -11.24 9.17
N ALA A 390 16.45 -11.72 7.93
CA ALA A 390 16.87 -10.89 6.81
C ALA A 390 15.79 -9.84 6.51
N ILE A 391 14.51 -10.25 6.44
CA ILE A 391 13.38 -9.38 6.15
C ILE A 391 13.23 -8.28 7.22
N PHE A 392 13.39 -8.63 8.50
CA PHE A 392 13.23 -7.73 9.64
C PHE A 392 14.57 -7.21 10.19
N ALA A 393 15.63 -7.27 9.39
CA ALA A 393 16.93 -6.71 9.77
C ALA A 393 16.81 -5.19 10.00
N PRO A 394 17.37 -4.66 11.11
CA PRO A 394 17.26 -3.25 11.49
C PRO A 394 18.26 -2.36 10.71
N LEU A 395 18.19 -2.38 9.37
CA LEU A 395 19.08 -1.58 8.55
C LEU A 395 18.71 -0.09 8.56
N PRO A 396 19.67 0.81 8.35
CA PRO A 396 19.41 2.25 8.23
C PRO A 396 18.28 2.56 7.23
N GLY A 397 17.25 3.28 7.65
CA GLY A 397 16.10 3.67 6.82
C GLY A 397 15.12 2.55 6.44
N SER A 398 15.29 1.29 6.91
CA SER A 398 14.33 0.22 6.60
C SER A 398 13.13 0.20 7.55
N PHE A 399 13.37 0.50 8.83
CA PHE A 399 12.34 0.60 9.87
C PHE A 399 12.53 1.87 10.72
N PHE A 400 11.50 2.69 10.86
CA PHE A 400 11.52 3.95 11.60
C PHE A 400 10.28 4.19 12.48
N HIS A 401 9.30 3.26 12.50
CA HIS A 401 8.22 3.21 13.50
C HIS A 401 7.77 1.77 13.83
N PRO A 402 7.08 1.53 14.97
CA PRO A 402 6.68 0.18 15.39
C PRO A 402 5.62 -0.51 14.52
N PHE A 403 4.84 0.27 13.78
CA PHE A 403 3.68 -0.21 12.99
C PHE A 403 4.02 -0.57 11.54
N GLN A 404 5.19 -1.17 11.32
CA GLN A 404 5.63 -1.54 9.98
C GLN A 404 5.44 -3.04 9.75
N ARG A 405 4.56 -3.37 8.79
CA ARG A 405 4.37 -4.76 8.34
C ARG A 405 5.66 -5.37 7.78
N GLY A 406 6.54 -4.56 7.21
CA GLY A 406 7.83 -4.95 6.63
C GLY A 406 8.69 -3.71 6.32
N PRO A 407 9.91 -3.91 5.82
CA PRO A 407 10.85 -2.82 5.60
C PRO A 407 10.41 -1.92 4.44
N VAL A 408 10.63 -0.61 4.53
CA VAL A 408 10.25 0.35 3.46
C VAL A 408 11.01 0.10 2.16
N ASP A 409 12.23 -0.44 2.26
CA ASP A 409 13.07 -0.79 1.11
C ASP A 409 12.78 -2.18 0.54
N LEU A 410 11.71 -2.88 0.96
CA LEU A 410 11.33 -4.21 0.46
C LEU A 410 11.27 -4.31 -1.08
N HIS A 411 10.91 -3.20 -1.73
CA HIS A 411 10.81 -3.11 -3.19
C HIS A 411 11.88 -2.19 -3.78
N SER A 412 13.03 -2.05 -3.13
CA SER A 412 14.23 -1.42 -3.69
C SER A 412 15.08 -2.47 -4.39
N GLU A 413 15.80 -2.07 -5.45
CA GLU A 413 16.64 -2.96 -6.25
C GLU A 413 17.82 -3.53 -5.44
N ASP A 414 18.30 -2.78 -4.45
CA ASP A 414 19.38 -3.16 -3.54
C ASP A 414 18.91 -3.91 -2.28
N PHE A 415 17.61 -4.22 -2.15
CA PHE A 415 17.04 -4.86 -0.95
C PHE A 415 17.79 -6.14 -0.55
N GLN A 416 18.04 -7.02 -1.52
CA GLN A 416 18.81 -8.24 -1.33
C GLN A 416 20.27 -7.93 -1.01
N GLN A 417 20.91 -7.04 -1.77
CA GLN A 417 22.33 -6.71 -1.64
C GLN A 417 22.65 -6.19 -0.24
N ARG A 418 21.81 -5.31 0.30
CA ARG A 418 21.95 -4.76 1.66
C ARG A 418 21.86 -5.82 2.76
N ARG A 419 21.29 -6.98 2.46
CA ARG A 419 21.04 -8.11 3.38
C ARG A 419 21.69 -9.40 2.89
N ALA A 420 22.69 -9.32 2.01
CA ALA A 420 23.19 -10.47 1.27
C ALA A 420 23.66 -11.59 2.19
N GLU A 421 24.41 -11.26 3.24
CA GLU A 421 24.90 -12.22 4.24
C GLU A 421 23.77 -12.85 5.04
N LEU A 422 22.75 -12.08 5.43
CA LEU A 422 21.59 -12.58 6.18
C LEU A 422 20.74 -13.53 5.34
N PHE A 423 20.49 -13.18 4.06
CA PHE A 423 19.80 -14.08 3.14
C PHE A 423 20.62 -15.33 2.86
N ALA A 424 21.92 -15.21 2.63
CA ALA A 424 22.80 -16.36 2.43
C ALA A 424 22.76 -17.31 3.63
N ALA A 425 22.85 -16.80 4.86
CA ALA A 425 22.76 -17.61 6.08
C ALA A 425 21.38 -18.29 6.26
N CYS A 426 20.29 -17.64 5.85
CA CYS A 426 18.96 -18.25 5.89
C CYS A 426 18.81 -19.36 4.85
N LEU A 427 19.25 -19.10 3.62
CA LEU A 427 19.14 -20.04 2.49
C LEU A 427 20.14 -21.20 2.57
N ASP A 428 21.27 -21.03 3.27
CA ASP A 428 22.25 -22.10 3.54
C ASP A 428 21.62 -23.27 4.29
N GLN A 429 20.62 -23.01 5.14
CA GLN A 429 19.90 -24.05 5.87
C GLN A 429 19.15 -25.03 4.97
N LEU A 430 18.93 -24.69 3.68
CA LEU A 430 18.33 -25.60 2.70
C LEU A 430 19.32 -26.66 2.19
N HIS A 431 20.63 -26.51 2.47
CA HIS A 431 21.63 -27.53 2.18
C HIS A 431 21.56 -28.71 3.17
N ASP A 432 20.94 -28.51 4.33
CA ASP A 432 20.67 -29.56 5.31
C ASP A 432 19.21 -29.50 5.78
N GLN A 433 18.86 -30.22 6.86
CA GLN A 433 17.48 -30.29 7.35
C GLN A 433 17.15 -29.23 8.41
N ARG A 434 18.08 -28.31 8.75
CA ARG A 434 17.87 -27.27 9.77
C ARG A 434 16.72 -26.34 9.42
N TYR A 435 16.50 -26.07 8.12
CA TYR A 435 15.42 -25.18 7.68
C TYR A 435 14.04 -25.62 8.19
N LYS A 436 13.78 -26.94 8.31
CA LYS A 436 12.52 -27.46 8.81
C LYS A 436 12.29 -27.08 10.27
N THR A 437 13.30 -27.24 11.11
CA THR A 437 13.25 -26.85 12.52
C THR A 437 13.08 -25.35 12.66
N THR A 438 13.87 -24.56 11.92
CA THR A 438 13.79 -23.09 11.93
C THR A 438 12.41 -22.58 11.52
N ILE A 439 11.82 -23.15 10.46
CA ILE A 439 10.49 -22.76 9.99
C ILE A 439 9.42 -23.08 11.05
N ARG A 440 9.43 -24.27 11.66
CA ARG A 440 8.47 -24.64 12.72
C ARG A 440 8.60 -23.74 13.94
N GLN A 441 9.83 -23.51 14.41
CA GLN A 441 10.10 -22.62 15.53
C GLN A 441 9.57 -21.22 15.27
N ARG A 442 9.88 -20.65 14.10
CA ARG A 442 9.41 -19.29 13.75
C ARG A 442 7.92 -19.21 13.52
N TYR A 443 7.30 -20.27 12.98
CA TYR A 443 5.86 -20.32 12.85
C TYR A 443 5.18 -20.18 14.22
N ALA A 444 5.67 -20.89 15.23
CA ALA A 444 5.17 -20.79 16.61
C ALA A 444 5.49 -19.43 17.26
N GLU A 445 6.75 -18.98 17.16
CA GLU A 445 7.21 -17.73 17.81
C GLU A 445 6.58 -16.46 17.20
N LYS A 446 6.29 -16.48 15.90
CA LYS A 446 5.84 -15.30 15.14
C LYS A 446 4.37 -15.37 14.75
N TRP A 447 3.63 -16.38 15.22
CA TRP A 447 2.22 -16.57 14.90
C TRP A 447 1.42 -15.26 15.07
N GLY A 448 0.65 -14.89 14.04
CA GLY A 448 -0.17 -13.68 14.02
C GLY A 448 0.59 -12.36 13.81
N THR A 449 1.93 -12.40 13.71
CA THR A 449 2.74 -11.19 13.49
C THR A 449 2.64 -10.72 12.04
N GLN A 450 2.31 -9.46 11.82
CA GLN A 450 2.24 -8.80 10.52
C GLN A 450 3.54 -9.01 9.74
N SER A 451 3.40 -9.52 8.53
CA SER A 451 4.53 -9.85 7.64
C SER A 451 4.13 -9.63 6.20
N PRO A 452 5.03 -9.13 5.31
CA PRO A 452 4.71 -8.95 3.90
C PRO A 452 4.59 -10.29 3.14
N PHE A 453 5.07 -11.39 3.74
CA PHE A 453 5.19 -12.70 3.10
C PHE A 453 4.39 -13.81 3.77
N VAL A 454 4.18 -13.77 5.09
CA VAL A 454 3.51 -14.87 5.81
C VAL A 454 2.01 -14.63 5.92
N PHE A 455 1.22 -15.61 5.47
CA PHE A 455 -0.23 -15.59 5.42
C PHE A 455 -0.80 -16.57 6.47
N TRP A 456 -0.87 -16.14 7.73
CA TRP A 456 -1.26 -16.98 8.87
C TRP A 456 -2.66 -17.58 8.76
N ASN A 457 -3.58 -16.90 8.08
CA ASN A 457 -4.94 -17.37 7.87
C ASN A 457 -5.05 -18.53 6.87
N VAL A 458 -4.03 -18.75 6.03
CA VAL A 458 -4.00 -19.84 5.04
C VAL A 458 -3.06 -20.96 5.50
N LEU A 459 -1.91 -20.61 6.08
CA LEU A 459 -0.90 -21.57 6.52
C LEU A 459 -1.30 -22.25 7.83
N SER A 460 -2.12 -23.29 7.75
CA SER A 460 -2.41 -24.16 8.90
C SER A 460 -1.21 -25.03 9.27
N GLU A 461 -1.18 -25.55 10.50
CA GLU A 461 -0.13 -26.48 10.95
C GLU A 461 -0.08 -27.74 10.08
N THR A 462 -1.23 -28.30 9.71
CA THR A 462 -1.31 -29.45 8.80
C THR A 462 -0.70 -29.15 7.43
N LEU A 463 -1.03 -27.99 6.85
CA LEU A 463 -0.47 -27.56 5.56
C LEU A 463 1.05 -27.35 5.66
N LEU A 464 1.51 -26.72 6.75
CA LEU A 464 2.92 -26.49 7.00
C LEU A 464 3.71 -27.81 7.06
N GLU A 465 3.24 -28.78 7.84
CA GLU A 465 3.91 -30.07 8.00
C GLU A 465 3.95 -30.86 6.69
N GLN A 466 2.82 -30.91 5.96
CA GLN A 466 2.77 -31.55 4.64
C GLN A 466 3.75 -30.90 3.65
N ALA A 467 3.81 -29.57 3.64
CA ALA A 467 4.74 -28.83 2.79
C ALA A 467 6.21 -29.12 3.15
N LEU A 468 6.56 -29.11 4.45
CA LEU A 468 7.93 -29.41 4.89
C LEU A 468 8.34 -30.85 4.58
N ASP A 469 7.42 -31.81 4.58
CA ASP A 469 7.72 -33.21 4.29
C ASP A 469 7.76 -33.55 2.81
N CYS A 470 6.95 -32.88 1.98
CA CYS A 470 6.81 -33.20 0.56
C CYS A 470 7.61 -32.28 -0.38
N LEU A 471 7.93 -31.05 0.03
CA LEU A 471 8.65 -30.10 -0.83
C LEU A 471 10.17 -30.33 -0.74
N PRO A 472 10.84 -30.64 -1.88
CA PRO A 472 12.29 -30.75 -1.89
C PRO A 472 12.97 -29.41 -1.57
N ALA A 473 14.03 -29.43 -0.74
CA ALA A 473 14.78 -28.22 -0.38
C ALA A 473 15.39 -27.51 -1.61
N ALA A 474 15.77 -28.26 -2.65
CA ALA A 474 16.23 -27.70 -3.92
C ALA A 474 15.15 -26.86 -4.62
N HIS A 475 13.88 -27.30 -4.57
CA HIS A 475 12.79 -26.55 -5.17
C HIS A 475 12.49 -25.27 -4.38
N LEU A 476 12.49 -25.37 -3.03
CA LEU A 476 12.40 -24.20 -2.15
C LEU A 476 13.49 -23.18 -2.47
N ARG A 477 14.74 -23.64 -2.65
CA ARG A 477 15.86 -22.77 -3.00
C ARG A 477 15.61 -22.03 -4.32
N HIS A 478 15.22 -22.74 -5.37
CA HIS A 478 14.90 -22.13 -6.66
C HIS A 478 13.77 -21.09 -6.55
N TRP A 479 12.71 -21.38 -5.82
CA TRP A 479 11.63 -20.42 -5.59
C TRP A 479 12.08 -19.20 -4.81
N PHE A 480 12.87 -19.37 -3.77
CA PHE A 480 13.33 -18.27 -2.93
C PHE A 480 14.34 -17.39 -3.66
N ASP A 481 15.27 -17.97 -4.41
CA ASP A 481 16.19 -17.23 -5.27
C ASP A 481 15.40 -16.42 -6.31
N ARG A 482 14.39 -17.02 -6.95
CA ARG A 482 13.51 -16.31 -7.89
C ARG A 482 12.73 -15.17 -7.23
N LEU A 483 12.20 -15.37 -6.03
CA LEU A 483 11.52 -14.31 -5.28
C LEU A 483 12.46 -13.13 -5.00
N LEU A 484 13.71 -13.41 -4.60
CA LEU A 484 14.70 -12.38 -4.30
C LEU A 484 15.16 -11.57 -5.52
N LEU A 485 15.16 -12.16 -6.72
CA LEU A 485 15.51 -11.44 -7.96
C LEU A 485 14.59 -10.25 -8.23
N ASP A 486 13.29 -10.39 -7.95
CA ASP A 486 12.30 -9.30 -8.04
C ASP A 486 11.06 -9.64 -7.22
N ILE A 487 11.06 -9.23 -5.95
CA ILE A 487 9.97 -9.50 -5.01
C ILE A 487 8.64 -8.95 -5.54
N ARG A 488 8.66 -7.76 -6.17
CA ARG A 488 7.44 -7.12 -6.65
C ARG A 488 6.82 -7.92 -7.79
N ALA A 489 7.63 -8.38 -8.74
CA ALA A 489 7.14 -9.09 -9.91
C ALA A 489 6.91 -10.58 -9.70
N ASN A 490 7.59 -11.21 -8.74
CA ASN A 490 7.61 -12.67 -8.60
C ASN A 490 6.79 -13.18 -7.41
N ARG A 491 6.34 -12.32 -6.49
CA ARG A 491 5.48 -12.73 -5.35
C ARG A 491 4.08 -13.22 -5.75
N ALA A 492 3.68 -13.13 -7.01
CA ALA A 492 2.35 -13.47 -7.51
C ALA A 492 2.42 -14.27 -8.81
N GLY A 493 1.33 -14.98 -9.14
CA GLY A 493 1.22 -15.84 -10.32
C GLY A 493 1.69 -17.27 -10.11
N MET A 494 1.85 -17.71 -8.86
CA MET A 494 2.04 -19.14 -8.56
C MET A 494 0.71 -19.90 -8.77
N PRO A 495 0.76 -21.21 -9.05
CA PRO A 495 -0.45 -22.01 -9.30
C PRO A 495 -1.44 -21.99 -8.13
N ASP A 496 -2.74 -22.01 -8.44
CA ASP A 496 -3.84 -21.90 -7.46
C ASP A 496 -3.79 -22.98 -6.37
N LEU A 497 -3.56 -24.23 -6.76
CA LEU A 497 -3.62 -25.38 -5.86
C LEU A 497 -2.26 -26.06 -5.71
N ILE A 498 -2.07 -26.71 -4.58
CA ILE A 498 -1.01 -27.69 -4.36
C ILE A 498 -1.59 -28.99 -3.80
N GLN A 499 -1.21 -30.10 -4.40
CA GLN A 499 -1.52 -31.45 -3.95
C GLN A 499 -0.28 -32.09 -3.35
N PHE A 500 -0.42 -32.73 -2.20
CA PHE A 500 0.66 -33.46 -1.54
C PHE A 500 0.33 -34.94 -1.49
N TRP A 501 1.36 -35.78 -1.60
CA TRP A 501 1.28 -37.22 -1.32
C TRP A 501 2.30 -37.56 -0.23
N PRO A 502 1.94 -37.42 1.06
CA PRO A 502 2.88 -37.52 2.18
C PRO A 502 3.61 -38.86 2.27
N ALA A 503 2.93 -39.97 1.96
CA ALA A 503 3.55 -41.30 1.98
C ALA A 503 4.70 -41.45 0.97
N GLN A 504 4.58 -40.79 -0.19
CA GLN A 504 5.57 -40.78 -1.26
C GLN A 504 6.53 -39.58 -1.17
N LYS A 505 6.27 -38.62 -0.27
CA LYS A 505 7.02 -37.36 -0.12
C LYS A 505 7.15 -36.59 -1.42
N THR A 506 6.03 -36.46 -2.13
CA THR A 506 5.97 -35.72 -3.41
C THR A 506 4.77 -34.79 -3.45
N TYR A 507 4.75 -33.92 -4.45
CA TYR A 507 3.73 -32.89 -4.61
C TYR A 507 3.44 -32.63 -6.08
N ARG A 508 2.38 -31.86 -6.34
CA ARG A 508 2.05 -31.29 -7.65
C ARG A 508 1.36 -29.95 -7.47
N MET A 509 1.81 -28.92 -8.17
CA MET A 509 1.13 -27.63 -8.24
C MET A 509 0.20 -27.58 -9.44
N ILE A 510 -0.99 -27.02 -9.28
CA ILE A 510 -2.06 -27.06 -10.27
C ILE A 510 -2.62 -25.66 -10.45
N GLU A 511 -2.52 -25.14 -11.67
CA GLU A 511 -3.14 -23.89 -12.10
C GLU A 511 -4.48 -24.22 -12.75
N VAL A 512 -5.58 -23.69 -12.23
CA VAL A 512 -6.94 -24.02 -12.66
C VAL A 512 -7.43 -22.98 -13.66
N LYS A 513 -8.07 -23.44 -14.74
CA LYS A 513 -8.69 -22.59 -15.76
C LYS A 513 -10.13 -23.02 -16.00
N GLY A 514 -11.05 -22.17 -15.55
CA GLY A 514 -12.46 -22.30 -15.85
C GLY A 514 -12.80 -21.98 -17.32
N PRO A 515 -14.07 -22.16 -17.71
CA PRO A 515 -14.51 -21.86 -19.07
C PRO A 515 -14.27 -20.40 -19.45
N GLY A 516 -13.52 -20.18 -20.53
CA GLY A 516 -13.20 -18.84 -21.05
C GLY A 516 -11.99 -18.17 -20.39
N ASP A 517 -11.41 -18.75 -19.33
CA ASP A 517 -10.22 -18.19 -18.68
C ASP A 517 -8.92 -18.57 -19.42
N ARG A 518 -7.91 -17.71 -19.30
CA ARG A 518 -6.59 -17.88 -19.94
C ARG A 518 -5.47 -17.60 -18.93
N LEU A 519 -4.32 -18.23 -19.17
CA LEU A 519 -3.13 -18.00 -18.37
C LEU A 519 -2.67 -16.55 -18.48
N GLN A 520 -2.47 -15.92 -17.32
CA GLN A 520 -1.89 -14.59 -17.20
C GLN A 520 -0.36 -14.64 -17.40
N ASP A 521 0.23 -13.47 -17.66
CA ASP A 521 1.66 -13.32 -17.98
C ASP A 521 2.58 -13.79 -16.86
N ASN A 522 2.24 -13.46 -15.61
CA ASN A 522 2.96 -13.88 -14.41
C ASN A 522 2.82 -15.39 -14.15
N GLN A 523 1.64 -15.98 -14.43
CA GLN A 523 1.41 -17.42 -14.33
C GLN A 523 2.26 -18.19 -15.33
N LEU A 524 2.31 -17.74 -16.59
CA LEU A 524 3.19 -18.32 -17.60
C LEU A 524 4.66 -18.30 -17.17
N ARG A 525 5.14 -17.17 -16.63
CA ARG A 525 6.52 -17.06 -16.10
C ARG A 525 6.82 -18.06 -15.00
N TRP A 526 5.84 -18.34 -14.14
CA TRP A 526 5.98 -19.31 -13.05
C TRP A 526 5.97 -20.75 -13.57
N LEU A 527 5.11 -21.07 -14.53
CA LEU A 527 5.04 -22.40 -15.14
C LEU A 527 6.30 -22.74 -15.95
N GLU A 528 6.81 -21.79 -16.74
CA GLU A 528 8.07 -21.92 -17.48
C GLU A 528 9.24 -22.18 -16.51
N PHE A 529 9.36 -21.35 -15.47
CA PHE A 529 10.38 -21.52 -14.42
C PHE A 529 10.29 -22.90 -13.75
N CYS A 530 9.08 -23.35 -13.40
CA CYS A 530 8.89 -24.66 -12.80
C CYS A 530 9.30 -25.78 -13.77
N SER A 531 8.97 -25.66 -15.06
CA SER A 531 9.34 -26.65 -16.06
C SER A 531 10.86 -26.71 -16.29
N GLU A 532 11.56 -25.57 -16.32
CA GLU A 532 13.03 -25.50 -16.40
C GLU A 532 13.72 -26.24 -15.25
N HIS A 533 13.15 -26.16 -14.05
CA HIS A 533 13.65 -26.83 -12.85
C HIS A 533 13.00 -28.19 -12.57
N GLN A 534 12.29 -28.78 -13.54
CA GLN A 534 11.66 -30.11 -13.44
C GLN A 534 10.68 -30.24 -12.26
N MET A 535 10.04 -29.13 -11.86
CA MET A 535 9.04 -29.12 -10.81
C MET A 535 7.69 -29.64 -11.34
N PRO A 536 6.95 -30.42 -10.54
CA PRO A 536 5.67 -31.00 -10.94
C PRO A 536 4.56 -29.93 -11.01
N VAL A 537 4.34 -29.38 -12.20
CA VAL A 537 3.28 -28.40 -12.49
C VAL A 537 2.30 -28.93 -13.53
N THR A 538 1.02 -28.59 -13.36
CA THR A 538 -0.05 -28.97 -14.28
C THR A 538 -1.02 -27.80 -14.46
N VAL A 539 -1.50 -27.60 -15.69
CA VAL A 539 -2.63 -26.70 -15.95
C VAL A 539 -3.89 -27.52 -16.12
N CYS A 540 -4.88 -27.29 -15.26
CA CYS A 540 -6.16 -27.98 -15.21
C CYS A 540 -7.25 -27.15 -15.89
N TYR A 541 -7.75 -27.60 -17.04
CA TYR A 541 -8.87 -26.96 -17.74
C TYR A 541 -10.18 -27.64 -17.36
N VAL A 542 -11.14 -26.85 -16.86
CA VAL A 542 -12.45 -27.34 -16.43
C VAL A 542 -13.51 -27.02 -17.47
N ARG A 543 -14.35 -28.00 -17.78
CA ARG A 543 -15.63 -27.85 -18.47
C ARG A 543 -16.75 -28.29 -17.55
N TRP A 544 -17.88 -27.61 -17.63
CA TRP A 544 -19.09 -28.03 -16.91
C TRP A 544 -19.81 -29.12 -17.71
N ALA A 545 -20.16 -30.21 -17.06
CA ALA A 545 -20.98 -31.26 -17.63
C ALA A 545 -22.36 -30.69 -18.00
N GLU A 546 -22.90 -31.08 -19.15
CA GLU A 546 -24.26 -30.72 -19.53
C GLU A 546 -25.25 -31.38 -18.55
N GLN A 547 -26.11 -30.58 -17.91
CA GLN A 547 -27.23 -31.13 -17.15
C GLN A 547 -28.15 -31.83 -18.15
N GLY A 548 -28.25 -33.16 -18.06
CA GLY A 548 -29.19 -33.93 -18.87
C GLY A 548 -30.61 -33.38 -18.71
N ALA A 549 -31.26 -33.12 -19.85
CA ALA A 549 -32.61 -32.55 -19.95
C ALA A 549 -33.70 -33.39 -19.27
#